data_AF-A0A2G4IIT9-F1
#
_entry.id   AF-A0A2G4IIT9-F1
#
_cell.length_a   1.000
_cell.length_b   1.000
_cell.length_c   1.000
_cell.angle_alpha   90.00
_cell.angle_beta   90.00
_cell.angle_gamma   90.00
#
_symmetry.space_group_name_H-M   'P 1'
#
loop_
_entity.id
_entity.type
_entity.pdbx_description
1 polymer ?
#
loop_
_entity_poly.entity_id
_entity_poly.type
_entity_poly.pdbx_seq_one_letter_code
_entity_poly.pdbx_strand_id
1 'polypeptide(L)'
;MIDRITWLGMLAKLGTPADPVKALQAMEAYLPFLAELPDAAFTLASLEHVAMTPKRLHIPDLSEVKGPLSAWWRDNRPARTALLAPAAKHDQPRAEPTLAEREAVARTMRTYLGQVAPVVTERAPVRAHPAPPIVLAAARARLARGNG
;
A
#
# COMPACT_ATOMS: atom_id res chain seq x y z
N MET A 1 9.18 -23.43 11.77
CA MET A 1 8.11 -22.44 11.52
C MET A 1 6.85 -22.94 12.19
N ILE A 2 6.13 -22.07 12.87
CA ILE A 2 4.88 -22.42 13.56
C ILE A 2 3.73 -22.13 12.58
N ASP A 3 2.75 -23.02 12.48
CA ASP A 3 1.52 -22.74 11.72
C ASP A 3 0.80 -21.51 12.30
N ARG A 4 0.15 -20.71 11.45
CA ARG A 4 -0.48 -19.45 11.85
C ARG A 4 -1.60 -19.64 12.87
N ILE A 5 -2.39 -20.72 12.76
CA ILE A 5 -3.48 -20.99 13.71
C ILE A 5 -2.88 -21.35 15.08
N THR A 6 -1.89 -22.23 15.10
CA THR A 6 -1.14 -22.58 16.31
C THR A 6 -0.49 -21.35 16.93
N TRP A 7 0.11 -20.49 16.11
CA TRP A 7 0.75 -19.24 16.56
C TRP A 7 -0.28 -18.29 17.21
N LEU A 8 -1.45 -18.10 16.60
CA LEU A 8 -2.55 -17.32 17.20
C LEU A 8 -3.07 -17.97 18.48
N GLY A 9 -3.17 -19.30 18.53
CA GLY A 9 -3.57 -20.03 19.73
C GLY A 9 -2.60 -19.83 20.89
N MET A 10 -1.29 -19.78 20.61
CA MET A 10 -0.28 -19.42 21.61
C MET A 10 -0.41 -17.95 22.02
N LEU A 11 -0.64 -17.04 21.08
CA LEU A 11 -0.82 -15.62 21.37
C LEU A 11 -2.05 -15.38 22.25
N ALA A 12 -3.16 -16.08 21.99
CA ALA A 12 -4.37 -16.00 22.78
C ALA A 12 -4.14 -16.45 24.23
N LYS A 13 -3.38 -17.53 24.45
CA LYS A 13 -2.98 -18.00 25.79
C LYS A 13 -2.12 -16.98 26.55
N LEU A 14 -1.21 -16.30 25.86
CA LEU A 14 -0.32 -15.31 26.46
C LEU A 14 -0.99 -13.94 26.66
N GLY A 15 -1.82 -13.52 25.71
CA GLY A 15 -2.43 -12.20 25.69
C GLY A 15 -3.76 -12.09 26.43
N THR A 16 -4.51 -13.18 26.51
CA THR A 16 -5.84 -13.20 27.13
C THR A 16 -6.01 -14.49 27.94
N PRO A 17 -5.21 -14.70 29.01
CA PRO A 17 -5.20 -15.96 29.74
C PRO A 17 -6.53 -16.30 30.43
N ALA A 18 -7.39 -15.30 30.66
CA ALA A 18 -8.71 -15.50 31.25
C ALA A 18 -9.68 -16.28 30.33
N ASP A 19 -9.57 -16.10 29.01
CA ASP A 19 -10.40 -16.80 28.02
C ASP A 19 -9.66 -16.96 26.67
N PRO A 20 -8.69 -17.87 26.61
CA PRO A 20 -7.87 -18.06 25.42
C PRO A 20 -8.64 -18.68 24.26
N VAL A 21 -9.73 -19.42 24.54
CA VAL A 21 -10.54 -20.06 23.49
C VAL A 21 -11.34 -19.02 22.73
N LYS A 22 -12.02 -18.11 23.44
CA LYS A 22 -12.75 -17.00 22.82
C LYS A 22 -11.83 -16.04 22.10
N ALA A 23 -10.65 -15.76 22.68
CA ALA A 23 -9.64 -14.94 22.02
C ALA A 23 -9.16 -15.56 20.71
N LEU A 24 -8.86 -16.86 20.68
CA LEU A 24 -8.50 -17.55 19.44
C LEU A 24 -9.61 -17.47 18.40
N GLN A 25 -10.86 -17.78 18.77
CA GLN A 25 -12.01 -17.70 17.85
C GLN A 25 -12.17 -16.29 17.24
N ALA A 26 -11.96 -15.24 18.03
CA ALA A 26 -11.99 -13.87 17.51
C ALA A 26 -10.81 -13.58 16.57
N MET A 27 -9.62 -14.09 16.89
CA MET A 27 -8.40 -13.89 16.12
C MET A 27 -8.36 -14.70 14.81
N GLU A 28 -9.14 -15.78 14.67
CA GLU A 28 -9.24 -16.52 13.41
C GLU A 28 -9.70 -15.63 12.24
N ALA A 29 -10.51 -14.60 12.52
CA ALA A 29 -10.90 -13.60 11.54
C ALA A 29 -9.71 -12.78 11.00
N TYR A 30 -8.55 -12.84 11.65
CA TYR A 30 -7.34 -12.11 11.24
C TYR A 30 -6.54 -12.88 10.17
N LEU A 31 -6.77 -14.19 10.01
CA LEU A 31 -5.99 -15.05 9.12
C LEU A 31 -5.89 -14.52 7.68
N PRO A 32 -6.96 -14.01 7.03
CA PRO A 32 -6.85 -13.45 5.68
C PRO A 32 -5.92 -12.24 5.61
N PHE A 33 -5.92 -11.39 6.63
CA PHE A 33 -5.11 -10.17 6.69
C PHE A 33 -3.64 -10.44 7.05
N LEU A 34 -3.40 -11.53 7.78
CA LEU A 34 -2.06 -12.02 8.11
C LEU A 34 -1.41 -12.76 6.93
N ALA A 35 -2.17 -13.06 5.86
CA ALA A 35 -1.65 -13.72 4.67
C ALA A 35 -0.68 -12.87 3.84
N GLU A 36 -0.68 -11.55 4.04
CA GLU A 36 0.31 -10.64 3.47
C GLU A 36 1.73 -10.86 4.03
N LEU A 37 1.85 -11.50 5.20
CA LEU A 37 3.14 -11.81 5.82
C LEU A 37 3.57 -13.25 5.45
N PRO A 38 4.87 -13.48 5.20
CA PRO A 38 5.36 -14.82 4.90
C PRO A 38 5.32 -15.72 6.14
N ASP A 39 5.22 -17.03 5.95
CA ASP A 39 5.17 -18.00 7.05
C ASP A 39 6.41 -17.94 7.96
N ALA A 40 7.55 -17.49 7.40
CA ALA A 40 8.78 -17.26 8.14
C ALA A 40 8.67 -16.16 9.22
N ALA A 41 7.65 -15.30 9.16
CA ALA A 41 7.38 -14.31 10.19
C ALA A 41 6.75 -14.93 11.46
N PHE A 42 6.19 -16.14 11.38
CA PHE A 42 5.48 -16.80 12.48
C PHE A 42 6.43 -17.73 13.25
N THR A 43 7.17 -17.12 14.19
CA THR A 43 8.17 -17.78 15.03
C THR A 43 7.85 -17.55 16.51
N LEU A 44 8.54 -18.28 17.40
CA LEU A 44 8.41 -18.04 18.84
C LEU A 44 8.91 -16.64 19.23
N ALA A 45 9.98 -16.16 18.59
CA ALA A 45 10.52 -14.82 18.86
C ALA A 45 9.56 -13.70 18.45
N SER A 46 8.87 -13.86 17.31
CA SER A 46 7.85 -12.89 16.89
C SER A 46 6.60 -12.95 17.78
N LEU A 47 6.25 -14.14 18.27
CA LEU A 47 5.18 -14.32 19.26
C LEU A 47 5.47 -13.54 20.54
N GLU A 48 6.66 -13.71 21.11
CA GLU A 48 7.08 -13.02 22.32
C GLU A 48 7.04 -11.50 22.14
N HIS A 49 7.52 -11.00 21.00
CA HIS A 49 7.49 -9.58 20.68
C HIS A 49 6.06 -9.01 20.65
N VAL A 50 5.15 -9.69 19.94
CA VAL A 50 3.73 -9.28 19.88
C VAL A 50 3.07 -9.43 21.25
N ALA A 51 3.44 -10.46 22.02
CA ALA A 51 2.89 -10.70 23.35
C ALA A 51 3.27 -9.62 24.37
N MET A 52 4.48 -9.07 24.28
CA MET A 52 5.02 -8.02 25.16
C MET A 52 4.60 -6.59 24.78
N THR A 53 3.94 -6.42 23.62
CA THR A 53 3.44 -5.10 23.21
C THR A 53 2.40 -4.60 24.24
N PRO A 54 2.40 -3.32 24.64
CA PRO A 54 1.46 -2.81 25.64
C PRO A 54 0.01 -3.12 25.27
N LYS A 55 -0.66 -3.93 26.09
CA LYS A 55 -2.04 -4.37 25.83
C LYS A 55 -3.02 -3.60 26.70
N ARG A 56 -4.19 -3.34 26.13
CA ARG A 56 -5.39 -3.02 26.90
C ARG A 56 -5.99 -4.34 27.43
N LEU A 57 -6.75 -4.30 28.53
CA LEU A 57 -7.35 -5.46 29.23
C LEU A 57 -8.45 -6.21 28.44
N HIS A 58 -8.31 -6.33 27.12
CA HIS A 58 -9.28 -6.92 26.20
C HIS A 58 -8.59 -7.84 25.19
N ILE A 59 -9.38 -8.57 24.40
CA ILE A 59 -8.88 -9.38 23.29
C ILE A 59 -8.19 -8.44 22.29
N PRO A 60 -6.92 -8.69 21.93
CA PRO A 60 -6.18 -7.85 21.00
C PRO A 60 -6.91 -7.71 19.67
N ASP A 61 -6.97 -6.49 19.15
CA ASP A 61 -7.51 -6.25 17.81
C ASP A 61 -6.50 -6.62 16.71
N LEU A 62 -6.95 -6.57 15.44
CA LEU A 62 -6.09 -6.88 14.30
C LEU A 62 -4.85 -5.96 14.24
N SER A 63 -4.98 -4.68 14.61
CA SER A 63 -3.89 -3.71 14.54
C SER A 63 -2.82 -3.96 15.61
N GLU A 64 -3.25 -4.38 16.80
CA GLU A 64 -2.42 -4.77 17.93
C GLU A 64 -1.65 -6.07 17.67
N VAL A 65 -2.09 -6.88 16.70
CA VAL A 65 -1.36 -8.09 16.26
C VAL A 65 -0.54 -7.83 15.00
N LYS A 66 -1.17 -7.36 13.92
CA LYS A 66 -0.53 -7.21 12.60
C LYS A 66 0.55 -6.12 12.61
N GLY A 67 0.32 -5.02 13.32
CA GLY A 67 1.28 -3.90 13.39
C GLY A 67 2.62 -4.33 13.99
N PRO A 68 2.65 -4.82 15.24
CA PRO A 68 3.88 -5.28 15.87
C PRO A 68 4.53 -6.45 15.14
N LEU A 69 3.74 -7.39 14.61
CA LEU A 69 4.29 -8.51 13.83
C LEU A 69 4.98 -8.03 12.54
N SER A 70 4.37 -7.07 11.83
CA SER A 70 4.96 -6.49 10.61
C SER A 70 6.23 -5.70 10.91
N ALA A 71 6.25 -4.95 12.02
CA ALA A 71 7.43 -4.25 12.50
C ALA A 71 8.56 -5.23 12.81
N TRP A 72 8.27 -6.27 13.61
CA TRP A 72 9.23 -7.32 13.93
C TRP A 72 9.80 -7.99 12.68
N TRP A 73 8.93 -8.36 11.72
CA TRP A 73 9.37 -8.99 10.49
C TRP A 73 10.26 -8.09 9.64
N ARG A 74 9.93 -6.79 9.55
CA ARG A 74 10.77 -5.83 8.83
C ARG A 74 12.20 -5.79 9.38
N ASP A 75 12.34 -5.89 10.70
CA ASP A 75 13.61 -5.72 11.39
C ASP A 75 14.40 -7.04 11.49
N ASN A 76 13.72 -8.20 11.43
CA ASN A 76 14.33 -9.53 11.61
C ASN A 76 14.34 -10.41 10.36
N ARG A 77 13.75 -9.96 9.25
CA ARG A 77 13.76 -10.74 8.00
C ARG A 77 15.18 -10.95 7.49
N PRO A 78 15.46 -12.09 6.82
CA PRO A 78 16.73 -12.30 6.15
C PRO A 78 17.07 -11.11 5.25
N ALA A 79 18.34 -10.67 5.30
CA ALA A 79 18.82 -9.62 4.42
C ALA A 79 18.50 -10.00 2.98
N ARG A 80 17.84 -9.09 2.25
CA ARG A 80 17.60 -9.31 0.83
C ARG A 80 18.96 -9.44 0.16
N THR A 81 19.26 -10.62 -0.35
CA THR A 81 20.43 -10.79 -1.21
C THR A 81 20.24 -9.81 -2.37
N ALA A 82 21.12 -8.81 -2.46
CA ALA A 82 21.11 -7.94 -3.60
C ALA A 82 21.31 -8.84 -4.82
N LEU A 83 20.31 -8.90 -5.71
CA LEU A 83 20.51 -9.54 -6.99
C LEU A 83 21.68 -8.80 -7.64
N LEU A 84 22.74 -9.55 -7.98
CA LEU A 84 23.82 -9.02 -8.79
C LEU A 84 23.17 -8.35 -9.99
N ALA A 85 23.43 -7.06 -10.16
CA ALA A 85 22.95 -6.32 -11.31
C ALA A 85 23.28 -7.16 -12.56
N PRO A 86 22.32 -7.38 -13.47
CA PRO A 86 22.60 -8.12 -14.69
C PRO A 86 23.82 -7.48 -15.33
N ALA A 87 24.86 -8.29 -15.57
CA ALA A 87 26.08 -7.83 -16.24
C ALA A 87 25.66 -7.03 -17.48
N ALA A 88 26.12 -5.78 -17.58
CA ALA A 88 25.74 -4.88 -18.65
C ALA A 88 26.05 -5.55 -20.01
N LYS A 89 25.04 -6.15 -20.64
CA LYS A 89 25.16 -6.76 -21.98
C LYS A 89 24.97 -5.75 -23.10
N HIS A 90 25.15 -4.46 -22.84
CA HIS A 90 24.84 -3.41 -23.80
C HIS A 90 26.00 -2.44 -23.99
N ASP A 91 27.13 -2.97 -24.47
CA ASP A 91 28.17 -2.17 -25.14
C ASP A 91 27.98 -2.08 -26.66
N GLN A 92 26.87 -2.62 -27.19
CA GLN A 92 26.50 -2.32 -28.57
C GLN A 92 25.71 -1.01 -28.59
N PRO A 93 26.28 0.11 -29.07
CA PRO A 93 25.49 1.30 -29.35
C PRO A 93 24.37 0.88 -30.29
N ARG A 94 23.13 1.15 -29.88
CA ARG A 94 21.96 0.91 -30.72
C ARG A 94 22.19 1.63 -32.03
N ALA A 95 22.28 0.89 -33.14
CA ALA A 95 22.43 1.47 -34.46
C ALA A 95 21.33 2.52 -34.67
N GLU A 96 21.70 3.68 -35.21
CA GLU A 96 20.73 4.73 -35.49
C GLU A 96 19.66 4.19 -36.45
N PRO A 97 18.37 4.49 -36.22
CA PRO A 97 17.32 4.06 -37.12
C PRO A 97 17.58 4.59 -38.53
N THR A 98 17.56 3.69 -39.51
CA THR A 98 17.70 4.01 -40.93
C THR A 98 16.54 4.88 -41.41
N LEU A 99 16.73 5.61 -42.52
CA LEU A 99 15.66 6.42 -43.12
C LEU A 99 14.41 5.60 -43.45
N ALA A 100 14.60 4.37 -43.94
CA ALA A 100 13.51 3.44 -44.27
C ALA A 100 12.69 3.05 -43.03
N GLU A 101 13.34 2.83 -41.88
CA GLU A 101 12.67 2.53 -40.61
C GLU A 101 11.89 3.74 -40.09
N ARG A 102 12.44 4.95 -40.22
CA ARG A 102 11.75 6.19 -39.83
C ARG A 102 10.48 6.40 -40.66
N GLU A 103 10.56 6.15 -41.97
CA GLU A 103 9.39 6.25 -42.85
C GLU A 103 8.34 5.18 -42.55
N ALA A 104 8.76 3.95 -42.26
CA ALA A 104 7.84 2.88 -41.86
C ALA A 104 7.09 3.24 -40.57
N VAL A 105 7.80 3.75 -39.56
CA VAL A 105 7.17 4.22 -38.31
C VAL A 105 6.23 5.40 -38.57
N ALA A 106 6.62 6.36 -39.42
CA ALA A 106 5.77 7.50 -39.77
C ALA A 106 4.49 7.10 -40.52
N ARG A 107 4.53 6.04 -41.34
CA ARG A 107 3.34 5.46 -41.97
C ARG A 107 2.43 4.81 -40.94
N THR A 108 3.00 3.97 -40.06
CA THR A 108 2.24 3.29 -38.99
C THR A 108 1.59 4.28 -38.03
N MET A 109 2.30 5.34 -37.63
CA MET A 109 1.73 6.40 -36.78
C MET A 109 0.57 7.13 -37.44
N ARG A 110 0.66 7.42 -38.75
CA ARG A 110 -0.45 8.05 -39.49
C ARG A 110 -1.69 7.15 -39.55
N THR A 111 -1.50 5.86 -39.80
CA THR A 111 -2.61 4.88 -39.79
C THR A 111 -3.26 4.82 -38.41
N TYR A 112 -2.47 4.76 -37.35
CA TYR A 112 -2.99 4.67 -35.98
C TYR A 112 -3.75 5.95 -35.57
N LEU A 113 -3.19 7.13 -35.86
CA LEU A 113 -3.85 8.40 -35.56
C LEU A 113 -5.14 8.62 -36.38
N GLY A 114 -5.22 8.07 -37.60
CA GLY A 114 -6.46 8.09 -38.39
C GLY A 114 -7.56 7.16 -37.85
N GLN A 115 -7.22 6.17 -37.03
CA GLN A 115 -8.16 5.21 -36.44
C GLN A 115 -8.67 5.65 -35.06
N VAL A 116 -7.96 6.55 -34.38
CA VAL A 116 -8.40 7.13 -33.11
C VAL A 116 -9.29 8.32 -33.40
N ALA A 117 -10.61 8.11 -33.35
CA ALA A 117 -11.56 9.23 -33.38
C ALA A 117 -11.23 10.21 -32.24
N PRO A 118 -11.24 11.54 -32.48
CA PRO A 118 -11.11 12.49 -31.39
C PRO A 118 -12.29 12.27 -30.44
N VAL A 119 -12.00 11.86 -29.20
CA VAL A 119 -13.01 11.89 -28.15
C VAL A 119 -13.29 13.36 -27.88
N VAL A 120 -14.29 13.91 -28.56
CA VAL A 120 -14.87 15.19 -28.22
C VAL A 120 -15.59 14.98 -26.88
N THR A 121 -14.87 15.12 -25.78
CA THR A 121 -15.52 15.31 -24.50
C THR A 121 -16.18 16.69 -24.55
N GLU A 122 -17.48 16.72 -24.87
CA GLU A 122 -18.32 17.86 -24.52
C GLU A 122 -18.19 18.05 -23.01
N ARG A 123 -17.36 19.03 -22.60
CA ARG A 123 -17.32 19.47 -21.22
C ARG A 123 -18.69 20.07 -20.92
N ALA A 124 -19.50 19.34 -20.16
CA ALA A 124 -20.73 19.87 -19.61
C ALA A 124 -20.45 21.23 -18.94
N PRO A 125 -21.29 22.25 -19.14
CA PRO A 125 -21.11 23.54 -18.49
C PRO A 125 -21.13 23.33 -16.98
N VAL A 126 -20.00 23.62 -16.32
CA VAL A 126 -19.88 23.60 -14.87
C VAL A 126 -20.90 24.59 -14.33
N ARG A 127 -22.01 24.10 -13.75
CA ARG A 127 -22.91 24.94 -12.97
C ARG A 127 -22.12 25.45 -11.77
N ALA A 128 -21.81 26.75 -11.77
CA ALA A 128 -21.21 27.39 -10.61
C ALA A 128 -22.17 27.25 -9.43
N HIS A 129 -21.82 26.43 -8.44
CA HIS A 129 -22.52 26.46 -7.16
C HIS A 129 -22.27 27.81 -6.50
N PRO A 130 -23.30 28.52 -6.02
CA PRO A 130 -23.09 29.74 -5.24
C PRO A 130 -22.28 29.40 -3.99
N ALA A 131 -21.20 30.14 -3.76
CA ALA A 131 -20.35 29.93 -2.59
C ALA A 131 -21.19 30.10 -1.31
N PRO A 132 -21.03 29.22 -0.30
CA PRO A 132 -21.75 29.36 0.96
C PRO A 132 -21.38 30.69 1.64
N PRO A 133 -22.33 31.36 2.33
CA PRO A 133 -22.17 32.72 2.85
C PRO A 133 -20.97 32.90 3.79
N ILE A 134 -20.53 31.82 4.45
CA ILE A 134 -19.31 31.80 5.28
C ILE A 134 -18.05 32.12 4.46
N VAL A 135 -17.96 31.62 3.23
CA VAL A 135 -16.79 31.83 2.35
C VAL A 135 -16.75 33.28 1.86
N LEU A 136 -17.91 33.86 1.55
CA LEU A 136 -18.07 35.28 1.19
C LEU A 136 -17.69 36.21 2.35
N ALA A 137 -18.10 35.89 3.57
CA ALA A 137 -17.75 36.66 4.76
C ALA A 137 -16.23 36.65 5.04
N ALA A 138 -15.60 35.47 4.94
CA ALA A 138 -14.15 35.32 5.13
C ALA A 138 -13.33 36.08 4.06
N ALA A 139 -13.79 36.09 2.80
CA ALA A 139 -13.13 36.83 1.72
C ALA A 139 -13.21 38.35 1.95
N ARG A 140 -14.36 38.88 2.37
CA ARG A 140 -14.52 40.30 2.71
C ARG A 140 -13.62 40.71 3.88
N ALA A 141 -13.53 39.88 4.92
CA ALA A 141 -12.68 40.13 6.08
C ALA A 141 -11.17 40.06 5.78
N ARG A 142 -10.76 39.37 4.71
CA ARG A 142 -9.36 39.39 4.22
C ARG A 142 -9.05 40.65 3.43
N LEU A 143 -9.96 41.08 2.56
CA LEU A 143 -9.79 42.33 1.79
C LEU A 143 -9.74 43.56 2.70
N ALA A 144 -10.56 43.59 3.76
CA ALA A 144 -10.55 44.68 4.73
C ALA A 144 -9.25 44.76 5.57
N ARG A 145 -8.49 43.67 5.69
CA ARG A 145 -7.23 43.62 6.45
C ARG A 145 -5.98 43.85 5.61
N GLY A 146 -6.09 43.87 4.28
CA GLY A 146 -4.96 44.09 3.36
C GLY A 146 -4.73 45.54 2.93
N ASN A 147 -5.59 46.47 3.35
CA ASN A 147 -5.53 47.89 2.97
C ASN A 147 -5.32 48.82 4.18
N GLY A 148 -4.64 48.34 5.23
CA GLY A 148 -4.26 49.12 6.41
C GLY A 148 -2.75 49.17 6.59
#